data_AF-A0A947F619-F1
#
_entry.id   AF-A0A947F619-F1
#
_cell.length_a   1.000
_cell.length_b   1.000
_cell.length_c   1.000
_cell.angle_alpha   90.00
_cell.angle_beta   90.00
_cell.angle_gamma   90.00
#
_symmetry.space_group_name_H-M   'P 1'
#
loop_
_entity.id
_entity.type
_entity.pdbx_description
1 polymer ?
#
loop_
_entity_poly.entity_id
_entity_poly.type
_entity_poly.pdbx_seq_one_letter_code
_entity_poly.pdbx_strand_id
1 'polypeptide(L)'
;MTMERKSSKKIFLEQIELLYGNAMVPILVSVLVGGLFCWSLKDATPLKTLLIWYALLFVVSVARISLIILFRKRRVGYGNSRLWYNYFLIGTYAAAAVWGVTSFLLYPEQSQQNQTVFFLILTGLAAGAIASLCPSLPAVLGY
;
A
#
# COMPACT_ATOMS: atom_id res chain seq x y z
N MET A 1 0.22 -8.83 36.51
CA MET A 1 0.25 -7.60 35.68
C MET A 1 1.56 -7.34 34.92
N THR A 2 2.75 -7.75 35.41
CA THR A 2 4.04 -7.50 34.69
C THR A 2 4.31 -8.45 33.51
N MET A 3 3.84 -9.70 33.57
CA MET A 3 4.00 -10.67 32.47
C MET A 3 3.10 -10.36 31.26
N GLU A 4 1.85 -9.96 31.48
CA GLU A 4 0.93 -9.55 30.40
C GLU A 4 1.45 -8.35 29.61
N ARG A 5 2.03 -7.36 30.30
CA ARG A 5 2.60 -6.16 29.67
C ARG A 5 3.85 -6.49 28.82
N LYS A 6 4.64 -7.50 29.20
CA LYS A 6 5.76 -8.00 28.39
C LYS A 6 5.26 -8.79 27.17
N SER A 7 4.23 -9.62 27.34
CA SER A 7 3.61 -10.38 26.24
C SER A 7 3.01 -9.45 25.17
N SER A 8 2.26 -8.43 25.58
CA SER A 8 1.66 -7.46 24.66
C SER A 8 2.71 -6.68 23.86
N LYS A 9 3.82 -6.25 24.48
CA LYS A 9 4.92 -5.58 23.76
C LYS A 9 5.61 -6.49 22.75
N LYS A 10 5.73 -7.79 23.05
CA LYS A 10 6.30 -8.79 22.14
C LYS A 10 5.38 -9.03 20.94
N ILE A 11 4.08 -9.20 21.19
CA ILE A 11 3.07 -9.36 20.12
C ILE A 11 3.09 -8.13 19.19
N PHE A 12 3.15 -6.92 19.74
CA PHE A 12 3.18 -5.70 18.93
C PHE A 12 4.44 -5.60 18.05
N LEU A 13 5.60 -6.02 18.57
CA LEU A 13 6.82 -6.09 17.76
C LEU A 13 6.65 -7.09 16.60
N GLU A 14 6.14 -8.28 16.89
CA GLU A 14 5.89 -9.33 15.89
C GLU A 14 4.93 -8.85 14.79
N GLN A 15 3.86 -8.14 15.16
CA GLN A 15 2.93 -7.53 14.19
C GLN A 15 3.67 -6.59 13.23
N ILE A 16 4.57 -5.74 13.74
CA ILE A 16 5.35 -4.83 12.91
C ILE A 16 6.29 -5.62 11.99
N GLU A 17 6.96 -6.64 12.51
CA GLU A 17 7.84 -7.51 11.71
C GLU A 17 7.07 -8.21 10.59
N LEU A 18 5.86 -8.72 10.86
CA LEU A 18 4.98 -9.31 9.84
C LEU A 18 4.54 -8.28 8.80
N LEU A 19 4.15 -7.08 9.21
CA LEU A 19 3.75 -6.00 8.29
C LEU A 19 4.90 -5.63 7.32
N TYR A 20 6.11 -5.41 7.85
CA TYR A 20 7.29 -5.10 7.02
C TYR A 20 7.81 -6.30 6.23
N GLY A 21 7.63 -7.52 6.76
CA GLY A 21 7.97 -8.77 6.09
C GLY A 21 7.11 -9.00 4.84
N ASN A 22 5.82 -8.74 4.95
CA ASN A 22 4.83 -9.04 3.91
C ASN A 22 4.58 -7.90 2.92
N ALA A 23 5.07 -6.68 3.17
CA ALA A 23 4.73 -5.51 2.36
C ALA A 23 5.44 -5.41 0.99
N MET A 24 6.59 -6.07 0.79
CA MET A 24 7.37 -5.91 -0.44
C MET A 24 6.60 -6.36 -1.69
N VAL A 25 6.05 -7.57 -1.67
CA VAL A 25 5.36 -8.16 -2.82
C VAL A 25 4.11 -7.34 -3.20
N PRO A 26 3.21 -6.98 -2.27
CA PRO A 26 2.07 -6.10 -2.58
C PRO A 26 2.47 -4.77 -3.21
N ILE A 27 3.57 -4.13 -2.76
CA ILE A 27 4.03 -2.87 -3.36
C ILE A 27 4.47 -3.08 -4.81
N LEU A 28 5.26 -4.12 -5.09
CA LEU A 28 5.69 -4.43 -6.45
C LEU A 28 4.51 -4.75 -7.37
N VAL A 29 3.58 -5.57 -6.88
CA VAL A 29 2.32 -5.87 -7.60
C VAL A 29 1.53 -4.60 -7.86
N SER A 30 1.41 -3.70 -6.88
CA SER A 30 0.72 -2.42 -7.05
C SER A 30 1.35 -1.56 -8.14
N VAL A 31 2.69 -1.49 -8.24
CA VAL A 31 3.37 -0.74 -9.30
C VAL A 31 3.13 -1.37 -10.67
N LEU A 32 3.26 -2.70 -10.78
CA LEU A 32 3.00 -3.42 -12.03
C LEU A 32 1.56 -3.22 -12.51
N VAL A 33 0.59 -3.40 -11.62
CA VAL A 33 -0.82 -3.19 -11.89
C VAL A 33 -1.10 -1.74 -12.28
N GLY A 34 -0.49 -0.76 -11.60
CA GLY A 34 -0.61 0.65 -11.97
C GLY A 34 -0.09 0.95 -13.39
N GLY A 35 0.99 0.30 -13.80
CA GLY A 35 1.53 0.42 -15.16
C GLY A 35 0.61 -0.18 -16.21
N LEU A 36 0.09 -1.39 -15.95
CA LEU A 36 -0.90 -2.03 -16.82
C LEU A 36 -2.19 -1.22 -16.92
N PHE A 37 -2.63 -0.63 -15.81
CA PHE A 37 -3.79 0.23 -15.76
C PHE A 37 -3.60 1.49 -16.62
N CYS A 38 -2.44 2.16 -16.52
CA CYS A 38 -2.12 3.30 -17.38
C CYS A 38 -2.07 2.90 -18.86
N TRP A 39 -1.52 1.73 -19.19
CA TRP A 39 -1.51 1.22 -20.56
C TRP A 39 -2.93 0.95 -21.10
N SER A 40 -3.82 0.42 -20.26
CA SER A 40 -5.22 0.19 -20.61
C SER A 40 -6.01 1.48 -20.86
N LEU A 41 -5.62 2.60 -20.22
CA LEU A 41 -6.33 3.88 -20.32
C LEU A 41 -5.68 4.88 -21.29
N LYS A 42 -4.55 4.54 -21.91
CA LYS A 42 -3.75 5.47 -22.73
C LYS A 42 -4.54 6.17 -23.84
N ASP A 43 -5.54 5.50 -24.42
CA ASP A 43 -6.34 6.01 -25.54
C ASP A 43 -7.56 6.80 -25.06
N ALA A 44 -7.99 6.59 -23.80
CA ALA A 44 -9.19 7.21 -23.22
C ALA A 44 -8.87 8.39 -22.29
N THR A 45 -7.62 8.53 -21.84
CA THR A 45 -7.22 9.54 -20.85
C THR A 45 -5.97 10.30 -21.31
N PRO A 46 -5.87 11.63 -21.09
CA PRO A 46 -4.68 12.38 -21.43
C PRO A 46 -3.41 11.78 -20.80
N LEU A 47 -2.38 11.55 -21.62
CA LEU A 47 -1.11 10.96 -21.18
C LEU A 47 -0.48 11.70 -20.00
N LYS A 48 -0.62 13.03 -19.93
CA LYS A 48 -0.14 13.84 -18.81
C LYS A 48 -0.77 13.42 -17.47
N THR A 49 -2.08 13.16 -17.44
CA THR A 49 -2.80 12.74 -16.23
C THR A 49 -2.32 11.36 -15.78
N LEU A 50 -2.18 10.43 -16.72
CA LEU A 50 -1.66 9.07 -16.45
C LEU A 50 -0.24 9.11 -15.88
N LEU A 51 0.65 9.93 -16.48
CA LEU A 51 2.03 10.06 -16.03
C LEU A 51 2.12 10.70 -14.64
N ILE A 52 1.33 11.74 -14.34
CA ILE A 52 1.31 12.38 -13.02
C ILE A 52 0.85 11.38 -11.96
N TRP A 53 -0.26 10.68 -12.21
CA TRP A 53 -0.79 9.70 -11.27
C TRP A 53 0.19 8.53 -11.05
N TYR A 54 0.76 7.99 -12.14
CA TYR A 54 1.72 6.90 -12.03
C TYR A 54 3.02 7.33 -11.35
N ALA A 55 3.49 8.57 -11.57
CA ALA A 55 4.63 9.11 -10.86
C ALA A 55 4.37 9.22 -9.35
N LEU A 56 3.17 9.65 -8.94
CA LEU A 56 2.78 9.66 -7.52
C LEU A 56 2.79 8.25 -6.93
N LEU A 57 2.18 7.28 -7.61
CA LEU A 57 2.22 5.87 -7.19
C LEU A 57 3.65 5.36 -7.05
N PHE A 58 4.51 5.68 -8.02
CA PHE A 58 5.90 5.26 -8.04
C PHE A 58 6.70 5.87 -6.88
N VAL A 59 6.56 7.18 -6.63
CA VAL A 59 7.22 7.88 -5.52
C VAL A 59 6.80 7.29 -4.17
N VAL A 60 5.50 7.07 -3.95
CA VAL A 60 4.99 6.44 -2.72
C VAL A 60 5.54 5.02 -2.57
N SER A 61 5.59 4.25 -3.66
CA SER A 61 6.11 2.88 -3.65
C SER A 61 7.61 2.82 -3.32
N VAL A 62 8.42 3.70 -3.92
CA VAL A 62 9.86 3.81 -3.62
C VAL A 62 10.10 4.23 -2.16
N ALA A 63 9.32 5.18 -1.64
CA ALA A 63 9.40 5.58 -0.24
C ALA A 63 9.10 4.40 0.70
N ARG A 64 8.04 3.63 0.42
CA ARG A 64 7.67 2.44 1.21
C ARG A 64 8.73 1.33 1.14
N ILE A 65 9.28 1.05 -0.04
CA ILE A 65 10.38 0.08 -0.20
C ILE A 65 11.61 0.54 0.58
N SER A 66 11.93 1.83 0.53
CA SER A 66 13.04 2.41 1.31
C SER A 66 12.83 2.22 2.81
N LEU A 67 11.62 2.44 3.32
CA LEU A 67 11.27 2.16 4.72
C LEU A 67 11.43 0.68 5.07
N ILE A 68 11.03 -0.24 4.19
CA ILE A 68 11.22 -1.69 4.40
C ILE A 68 12.71 -2.03 4.49
N ILE A 69 13.54 -1.51 3.60
CA ILE A 69 14.99 -1.74 3.61
C ILE A 69 15.63 -1.17 4.88
N LEU A 70 15.26 0.06 5.27
CA LEU A 70 15.77 0.69 6.48
C LEU A 70 15.33 -0.06 7.75
N PHE A 71 14.09 -0.54 7.80
CA PHE A 71 13.57 -1.35 8.90
C PHE A 71 14.40 -2.63 9.07
N ARG A 72 14.62 -3.36 7.98
CA ARG A 72 15.42 -4.60 7.98
C ARG A 72 16.88 -4.36 8.40
N LYS A 73 17.48 -3.25 7.98
CA LYS A 73 18.86 -2.88 8.35
C LYS A 73 19.02 -2.52 9.82
N ARG A 74 18.02 -1.89 10.44
CA ARG A 74 18.17 -1.30 11.79
C ARG A 74 17.89 -2.26 12.96
N ARG A 75 17.63 -3.56 12.74
CA ARG A 75 17.29 -4.57 13.76
C ARG A 75 16.51 -3.94 14.92
N VAL A 76 15.26 -3.59 14.65
CA VAL A 76 14.45 -2.75 15.55
C VAL A 76 14.31 -3.43 16.91
N GLY A 77 15.02 -2.92 17.91
CA GLY A 77 14.78 -3.25 19.31
C GLY A 77 13.47 -2.64 19.81
N TYR A 78 12.98 -3.13 20.95
CA TYR A 78 11.69 -2.73 21.56
C TYR A 78 11.45 -1.22 21.75
N GLY A 79 12.50 -0.38 21.73
CA GLY A 79 12.40 1.07 21.97
C GLY A 79 11.79 1.88 20.81
N ASN A 80 11.93 1.44 19.56
CA ASN A 80 11.52 2.21 18.38
C ASN A 80 10.32 1.62 17.62
N SER A 81 9.71 0.56 18.13
CA SER A 81 8.62 -0.17 17.47
C SER A 81 7.44 0.73 17.07
N ARG A 82 7.03 1.65 17.95
CA ARG A 82 5.89 2.55 17.67
C ARG A 82 6.16 3.53 16.52
N LEU A 83 7.40 4.01 16.39
CA LEU A 83 7.78 4.92 15.32
C LEU A 83 7.69 4.22 13.96
N TRP A 84 8.25 3.01 13.86
CA TRP A 84 8.18 2.19 12.64
C TRP A 84 6.75 1.82 12.28
N TYR A 85 5.93 1.49 13.28
CA TYR A 85 4.50 1.26 13.06
C TYR A 85 3.81 2.48 12.44
N ASN A 86 4.05 3.69 12.96
CA ASN A 86 3.47 4.91 12.41
C ASN A 86 3.95 5.19 10.98
N TYR A 87 5.25 5.00 10.69
CA TYR A 87 5.76 5.14 9.32
C TYR A 87 5.12 4.15 8.35
N PHE A 88 4.88 2.92 8.80
CA PHE A 88 4.17 1.93 8.00
C PHE A 88 2.74 2.39 7.69
N LEU A 89 1.99 2.85 8.71
CA LEU A 89 0.62 3.34 8.54
C LEU A 89 0.54 4.53 7.57
N ILE A 90 1.42 5.53 7.73
CA ILE A 90 1.48 6.69 6.84
C ILE A 90 1.70 6.24 5.38
N GLY A 91 2.62 5.30 5.15
CA GLY A 91 2.87 4.76 3.82
C GLY A 91 1.67 4.00 3.25
N THR A 92 0.97 3.22 4.09
CA THR A 92 -0.25 2.51 3.69
C THR A 92 -1.37 3.47 3.33
N TYR A 93 -1.62 4.50 4.13
CA TYR A 93 -2.66 5.51 3.85
C TYR A 93 -2.32 6.39 2.65
N ALA A 94 -1.05 6.71 2.44
CA ALA A 94 -0.61 7.43 1.24
C ALA A 94 -0.87 6.59 -0.03
N ALA A 95 -0.59 5.28 0.01
CA ALA A 95 -0.87 4.39 -1.11
C ALA A 95 -2.39 4.26 -1.36
N ALA A 96 -3.18 4.13 -0.29
CA ALA A 96 -4.64 4.09 -0.37
C ALA A 96 -5.19 5.38 -0.98
N ALA A 97 -4.67 6.55 -0.58
CA ALA A 97 -5.08 7.84 -1.14
C ALA A 97 -4.77 7.94 -2.65
N VAL A 98 -3.60 7.48 -3.10
CA VAL A 98 -3.26 7.47 -4.53
C VAL A 98 -4.24 6.60 -5.33
N TRP A 99 -4.58 5.41 -4.82
CA TRP A 99 -5.56 4.53 -5.46
C TRP A 99 -7.00 5.04 -5.35
N GLY A 100 -7.37 5.73 -4.28
CA GLY A 100 -8.69 6.32 -4.10
C GLY A 100 -8.93 7.50 -5.04
N VAL A 101 -7.90 8.31 -5.31
CA VAL A 101 -7.97 9.43 -6.27
C VAL A 101 -8.21 8.94 -7.71
N THR A 102 -7.85 7.70 -8.03
CA THR A 102 -8.08 7.07 -9.34
C THR A 102 -9.55 7.14 -9.77
N SER A 103 -10.49 6.97 -8.84
CA SER A 103 -11.93 7.06 -9.11
C SER A 103 -12.39 8.43 -9.56
N PHE A 104 -11.65 9.49 -9.24
CA PHE A 104 -11.98 10.86 -9.64
C PHE A 104 -11.25 11.29 -10.90
N LEU A 105 -9.98 10.90 -11.05
CA LEU A 105 -9.12 11.37 -12.15
C LEU A 105 -9.10 10.45 -13.38
N LEU A 106 -9.33 9.15 -13.18
CA LEU A 106 -9.05 8.10 -14.17
C LEU A 106 -10.24 7.17 -14.40
N TYR A 107 -11.45 7.59 -14.02
CA TYR A 107 -12.66 6.79 -14.27
C TYR A 107 -12.99 6.77 -15.77
N PRO A 108 -13.05 5.57 -16.41
CA PRO A 108 -13.28 5.49 -17.84
C PRO A 108 -14.79 5.51 -18.17
N GLU A 109 -15.37 6.70 -18.30
CA GLU A 109 -16.81 6.86 -18.57
C GLU A 109 -17.27 6.24 -19.91
N GLN A 110 -16.38 6.23 -20.90
CA GLN A 110 -16.75 5.99 -22.31
C GLN A 110 -16.69 4.51 -22.74
N SER A 111 -16.16 3.61 -21.91
CA SER A 111 -15.97 2.20 -22.28
C SER A 111 -16.32 1.25 -21.12
N GLN A 112 -17.35 0.44 -21.32
CA GLN A 112 -17.77 -0.61 -20.39
C GLN A 112 -16.64 -1.62 -20.12
N GLN A 113 -15.81 -1.89 -21.12
CA GLN A 113 -14.66 -2.78 -20.99
C GLN A 113 -13.63 -2.20 -20.02
N ASN A 114 -13.30 -0.91 -20.17
CA ASN A 114 -12.35 -0.23 -19.29
C ASN A 114 -12.90 -0.09 -17.86
N GLN A 115 -14.21 0.07 -17.67
CA GLN A 115 -14.84 0.06 -16.35
C GLN A 115 -14.72 -1.30 -15.67
N THR A 116 -14.95 -2.39 -16.40
CA THR A 116 -14.77 -3.75 -15.85
C THR A 116 -13.34 -3.97 -15.38
N VAL A 117 -12.35 -3.60 -16.20
CA VAL A 117 -10.92 -3.68 -15.83
C VAL A 117 -10.62 -2.83 -14.60
N PHE A 118 -11.14 -1.60 -14.54
CA PHE A 118 -11.01 -0.71 -13.39
C PHE A 118 -11.52 -1.34 -12.09
N PHE A 119 -12.75 -1.85 -12.09
CA PHE A 119 -13.35 -2.48 -10.91
C PHE A 119 -12.63 -3.77 -10.51
N LEU A 120 -12.21 -4.59 -11.47
CA LEU A 120 -11.42 -5.79 -11.20
C LEU A 120 -10.09 -5.46 -10.52
N ILE A 121 -9.39 -4.43 -11.01
CA ILE A 121 -8.12 -3.97 -10.44
C ILE A 121 -8.32 -3.48 -9.01
N LEU A 122 -9.29 -2.59 -8.78
CA LEU A 122 -9.52 -2.04 -7.43
C LEU A 122 -9.93 -3.12 -6.43
N THR A 123 -10.83 -4.02 -6.84
CA THR A 123 -11.29 -5.12 -5.98
C THR A 123 -10.14 -6.09 -5.67
N GLY A 124 -9.34 -6.45 -6.68
CA GLY A 124 -8.17 -7.32 -6.49
C GLY A 124 -7.11 -6.71 -5.58
N LEU A 125 -6.84 -5.41 -5.73
CA LEU A 125 -5.91 -4.68 -4.87
C LEU A 125 -6.40 -4.59 -3.43
N ALA A 126 -7.69 -4.32 -3.21
CA ALA A 126 -8.28 -4.31 -1.87
C ALA A 126 -8.15 -5.67 -1.19
N ALA A 127 -8.50 -6.76 -1.89
CA ALA A 127 -8.37 -8.12 -1.38
C ALA A 127 -6.91 -8.47 -1.03
N GLY A 128 -5.97 -8.14 -1.91
CA GLY A 128 -4.54 -8.36 -1.68
C GLY A 128 -3.98 -7.55 -0.50
N ALA A 129 -4.44 -6.30 -0.35
CA ALA A 129 -4.05 -5.45 0.77
C ALA A 129 -4.51 -6.02 2.11
N ILE A 130 -5.77 -6.43 2.22
CA ILE A 130 -6.32 -7.06 3.44
C ILE A 130 -5.46 -8.25 3.88
N ALA A 131 -5.07 -9.12 2.94
CA ALA A 131 -4.23 -10.29 3.24
C ALA A 131 -2.85 -9.89 3.82
N SER A 132 -2.26 -8.79 3.34
CA SER A 132 -0.95 -8.31 3.80
C SER A 132 -0.99 -7.46 5.08
N LEU A 133 -2.12 -6.80 5.34
CA LEU A 133 -2.29 -5.83 6.43
C LEU A 133 -2.97 -6.42 7.67
N CYS A 134 -3.47 -7.66 7.59
CA CYS A 134 -4.20 -8.34 8.66
C CYS A 134 -3.54 -8.35 10.06
N PRO A 135 -2.20 -8.25 10.22
CA PRO A 135 -1.60 -8.14 11.56
C PRO A 135 -1.98 -6.84 12.30
N SER A 136 -2.52 -5.82 11.59
CA SER A 136 -2.95 -4.55 12.16
C SER A 136 -4.31 -4.10 11.62
N LEU A 137 -5.31 -4.09 12.51
CA LEU A 137 -6.64 -3.57 12.17
C LEU A 137 -6.62 -2.10 11.69
N PRO A 138 -5.89 -1.17 12.33
CA PRO A 138 -5.77 0.19 11.81
C PRO A 138 -5.17 0.27 10.39
N ALA A 139 -4.27 -0.66 10.03
CA ALA A 139 -3.72 -0.70 8.68
C ALA A 139 -4.75 -1.17 7.67
N VAL A 140 -5.55 -2.20 8.02
CA VAL A 140 -6.66 -2.68 7.19
C VAL A 140 -7.74 -1.62 7.00
N LEU A 141 -8.13 -0.92 8.07
CA LEU A 141 -9.24 0.03 8.03
C LEU A 141 -8.96 1.31 7.23
N GLY A 142 -7.70 1.67 7.04
CA GLY A 142 -7.34 2.87 6.28
C GLY A 142 -6.81 2.59 4.88
N TYR A 143 -7.00 1.37 4.37
CA TYR A 143 -6.71 1.00 2.99
C TYR A 143 -8.00 0.91 2.18
#